data_AF-A0A0F8XSI3-F1
#
_entry.id   AF-A0A0F8XSI3-F1
#
_cell.length_a   1.000
_cell.length_b   1.000
_cell.length_c   1.000
_cell.angle_alpha   90.00
_cell.angle_beta   90.00
_cell.angle_gamma   90.00
#
_symmetry.space_group_name_H-M   'P 1'
#
loop_
_entity.id
_entity.type
_entity.pdbx_description
1 polymer ?
#
loop_
_entity_poly.entity_id
_entity_poly.type
_entity_poly.pdbx_seq_one_letter_code
_entity_poly.pdbx_strand_id
1 'polypeptide(L)'
;MPTKDTKAASGPHSTYADQEITGQSALPISRIKKIIQLDEDIVQCSSNATFLVAMATELFIQYLTEQGHNVVKSERKPRKTIQYKDLATAVSRIDNLEFLADVIPKTTTYKQFKEKRAKETAKEAEVEKGQRTLNGAAPASAGDAVSETEKRIKAQAGEEKSLPSRSSRPPTVTMLVDEVINPQPGDDDDDDDDVEMKDQ
;
A
#
# COMPACT_ATOMS: atom_id res chain seq x y z
N MET A 1 60.12 -25.48 15.67
CA MET A 1 59.50 -24.21 15.28
C MET A 1 58.53 -24.50 14.14
N PRO A 2 57.21 -24.63 14.38
CA PRO A 2 56.25 -24.79 13.30
C PRO A 2 55.90 -23.43 12.69
N THR A 3 56.01 -23.32 11.37
CA THR A 3 55.66 -22.14 10.57
C THR A 3 54.15 -21.98 10.49
N LYS A 4 53.65 -20.78 10.80
CA LYS A 4 52.24 -20.41 10.70
C LYS A 4 51.80 -20.36 9.24
N ASP A 5 50.90 -21.26 8.84
CA ASP A 5 50.12 -21.08 7.63
C ASP A 5 49.14 -19.92 7.84
N THR A 6 49.35 -18.85 7.07
CA THR A 6 48.47 -17.69 7.03
C THR A 6 47.30 -18.04 6.12
N LYS A 7 46.16 -18.39 6.72
CA LYS A 7 44.88 -18.56 6.03
C LYS A 7 44.46 -17.20 5.43
N ALA A 8 44.52 -17.10 4.11
CA ALA A 8 44.00 -15.95 3.38
C ALA A 8 42.51 -15.73 3.73
N ALA A 9 42.20 -14.53 4.19
CA ALA A 9 40.84 -14.10 4.43
C ALA A 9 40.11 -14.00 3.08
N SER A 10 39.13 -14.89 2.87
CA SER A 10 38.15 -14.78 1.81
C SER A 10 37.36 -13.49 2.01
N GLY A 11 37.50 -12.54 1.07
CA GLY A 11 36.67 -11.34 1.02
C GLY A 11 35.19 -11.68 0.88
N PRO A 12 34.29 -10.68 1.02
CA PRO A 12 32.85 -10.93 0.93
C PRO A 12 32.53 -11.54 -0.43
N HIS A 13 31.96 -12.75 -0.41
CA HIS A 13 31.41 -13.42 -1.58
C HIS A 13 30.49 -12.45 -2.32
N SER A 14 30.83 -12.13 -3.58
CA SER A 14 29.87 -11.58 -4.53
C SER A 14 28.79 -12.64 -4.70
N THR A 15 27.62 -12.43 -4.10
CA THR A 15 26.48 -13.37 -4.12
C THR A 15 25.79 -13.45 -5.49
N TYR A 16 26.34 -12.82 -6.53
CA TYR A 16 25.81 -12.82 -7.89
C TYR A 16 26.49 -13.86 -8.81
N ALA A 17 27.41 -14.67 -8.30
CA ALA A 17 28.32 -15.47 -9.14
C ALA A 17 27.77 -16.81 -9.68
N ASP A 18 26.58 -17.28 -9.28
CA ASP A 18 26.05 -18.59 -9.69
C ASP A 18 24.64 -18.54 -10.33
N GLN A 19 24.26 -17.41 -10.96
CA GLN A 19 23.08 -17.41 -11.83
C GLN A 19 23.49 -17.89 -13.22
N GLU A 20 23.22 -19.18 -13.49
CA GLU A 20 23.32 -19.72 -14.85
C GLU A 20 22.48 -18.87 -15.81
N ILE A 21 23.10 -18.39 -16.89
CA ILE A 21 22.40 -17.62 -17.93
C ILE A 21 21.59 -18.62 -18.76
N THR A 22 20.36 -18.88 -18.33
CA THR A 22 19.45 -19.85 -18.98
C THR A 22 18.89 -19.35 -20.31
N GLY A 23 19.05 -18.06 -20.62
CA GLY A 23 18.45 -17.42 -21.79
C GLY A 23 16.92 -17.31 -21.72
N GLN A 24 16.33 -17.59 -20.56
CA GLN A 24 14.89 -17.60 -20.33
C GLN A 24 14.56 -16.79 -19.06
N SER A 25 13.39 -16.14 -19.06
CA SER A 25 12.87 -15.46 -17.88
C SER A 25 12.08 -16.44 -17.01
N ALA A 26 12.20 -16.33 -15.69
CA ALA A 26 11.38 -17.07 -14.73
C ALA A 26 9.91 -16.60 -14.76
N LEU A 27 9.66 -15.38 -15.24
CA LEU A 27 8.32 -14.82 -15.39
C LEU A 27 7.71 -15.21 -16.75
N PRO A 28 6.43 -15.61 -16.80
CA PRO A 28 5.78 -15.95 -18.07
C PRO A 28 5.71 -14.75 -19.02
N ILE A 29 6.41 -14.84 -20.17
CA ILE A 29 6.47 -13.78 -21.18
C ILE A 29 5.07 -13.38 -21.68
N SER A 30 4.16 -14.35 -21.82
CA SER A 30 2.77 -14.08 -22.22
C SER A 30 2.02 -13.20 -21.22
N ARG A 31 2.29 -13.33 -19.92
CA ARG A 31 1.68 -12.51 -18.86
C ARG A 31 2.25 -11.09 -18.88
N ILE A 32 3.57 -10.96 -19.06
CA ILE A 32 4.25 -9.67 -19.18
C ILE A 32 3.71 -8.90 -20.39
N LYS A 33 3.61 -9.54 -21.56
CA LYS A 33 3.05 -8.92 -22.77
C LYS A 33 1.64 -8.40 -22.55
N LYS A 34 0.78 -9.19 -21.87
CA LYS A 34 -0.58 -8.76 -21.52
C LYS A 34 -0.59 -7.54 -20.60
N ILE A 35 0.32 -7.46 -19.63
CA ILE A 35 0.43 -6.31 -18.71
C ILE A 35 0.89 -5.06 -19.46
N ILE A 36 1.89 -5.18 -20.35
CA ILE A 36 2.35 -4.06 -21.19
C ILE A 36 1.19 -3.51 -22.05
N GLN A 37 0.34 -4.38 -22.58
CA GLN A 37 -0.82 -4.00 -23.40
C GLN A 37 -2.01 -3.44 -22.61
N LEU A 38 -1.95 -3.39 -21.27
CA LEU A 38 -2.96 -2.66 -20.48
C LEU A 38 -2.81 -1.15 -20.62
N ASP A 39 -1.64 -0.69 -21.05
CA ASP A 39 -1.39 0.72 -21.35
C ASP A 39 -1.94 1.06 -22.75
N GLU A 40 -2.94 1.95 -22.79
CA GLU A 40 -3.62 2.36 -24.01
C GLU A 40 -2.69 3.08 -25.00
N ASP A 41 -1.61 3.68 -24.52
CA ASP A 41 -0.64 4.40 -25.35
C ASP A 41 0.35 3.44 -26.07
N ILE A 42 0.36 2.15 -25.70
CA ILE A 42 1.28 1.14 -26.26
C ILE A 42 0.55 0.29 -27.31
N VAL A 43 0.69 0.67 -28.58
CA VAL A 43 0.06 -0.05 -29.71
C VAL A 43 0.73 -1.41 -29.97
N GLN A 44 2.07 -1.46 -30.00
CA GLN A 44 2.84 -2.68 -30.25
C GLN A 44 4.14 -2.69 -29.44
N CYS A 45 4.47 -3.85 -28.88
CA CYS A 45 5.73 -4.10 -28.19
C CYS A 45 6.43 -5.31 -28.80
N SER A 46 7.72 -5.18 -29.12
CA SER A 46 8.52 -6.26 -29.72
C SER A 46 8.80 -7.38 -28.72
N SER A 47 9.12 -8.58 -29.23
CA SER A 47 9.49 -9.73 -28.39
C SER A 47 10.74 -9.44 -27.54
N ASN A 48 11.74 -8.79 -28.14
CA ASN A 48 12.99 -8.45 -27.45
C ASN A 48 12.74 -7.42 -26.34
N ALA A 49 11.90 -6.41 -26.58
CA ALA A 49 11.53 -5.44 -25.54
C ALA A 49 10.75 -6.13 -24.40
N THR A 50 9.80 -7.01 -24.74
CA THR A 50 9.04 -7.79 -23.74
C THR A 50 9.98 -8.64 -22.87
N PHE A 51 11.00 -9.27 -23.47
CA PHE A 51 11.99 -10.05 -22.75
C PHE A 51 12.85 -9.18 -21.82
N LEU A 52 13.29 -8.00 -22.26
CA LEU A 52 14.04 -7.07 -21.40
C LEU A 52 13.21 -6.57 -20.22
N VAL A 53 11.91 -6.29 -20.43
CA VAL A 53 10.98 -5.94 -19.34
C VAL A 53 10.84 -7.10 -18.36
N ALA A 54 10.83 -8.35 -18.84
CA ALA A 54 10.83 -9.54 -17.99
C ALA A 54 12.04 -9.57 -17.05
N MET A 55 13.25 -9.42 -17.61
CA MET A 55 14.50 -9.40 -16.85
C MET A 55 14.55 -8.23 -15.86
N ALA A 56 14.13 -7.04 -16.31
CA ALA A 56 14.06 -5.86 -15.45
C ALA A 56 13.09 -6.08 -14.27
N THR A 57 11.95 -6.76 -14.51
CA THR A 57 10.97 -7.07 -13.47
C THR A 57 11.53 -8.06 -12.44
N GLU A 58 12.29 -9.07 -12.87
CA GLU A 58 12.96 -10.00 -11.95
C GLU A 58 13.97 -9.27 -11.05
N LEU A 59 14.82 -8.44 -11.66
CA LEU A 59 15.78 -7.61 -10.92
C LEU A 59 15.08 -6.64 -9.99
N PHE A 60 13.94 -6.08 -10.40
CA PHE A 60 13.14 -5.19 -9.58
C PHE A 60 12.56 -5.89 -8.35
N ILE A 61 12.03 -7.11 -8.49
CA ILE A 61 11.51 -7.89 -7.36
C ILE A 61 12.62 -8.20 -6.36
N GLN A 62 13.81 -8.60 -6.85
CA GLN A 62 14.99 -8.82 -6.01
C GLN A 62 15.38 -7.53 -5.27
N TYR A 63 15.48 -6.41 -6.01
CA TYR A 63 15.83 -5.11 -5.45
C TYR A 63 14.83 -4.67 -4.37
N LEU A 64 13.53 -4.72 -4.63
CA LEU A 64 12.49 -4.33 -3.67
C LEU A 64 12.57 -5.19 -2.39
N THR A 65 12.80 -6.50 -2.55
CA THR A 65 12.96 -7.45 -1.44
C THR A 65 14.21 -7.13 -0.62
N GLU A 66 15.34 -6.84 -1.28
CA GLU A 66 16.58 -6.43 -0.63
C GLU A 66 16.41 -5.12 0.15
N GLN A 67 15.71 -4.12 -0.40
CA GLN A 67 15.45 -2.87 0.30
C GLN A 67 14.57 -3.08 1.54
N GLY A 68 13.52 -3.90 1.45
CA GLY A 68 12.73 -4.31 2.61
C GLY A 68 13.57 -5.02 3.66
N HIS A 69 14.45 -5.93 3.25
CA HIS A 69 15.36 -6.64 4.14
C HIS A 69 16.39 -5.71 4.81
N ASN A 70 16.90 -4.71 4.09
CA ASN A 70 17.81 -3.70 4.66
C ASN A 70 17.14 -2.89 5.77
N VAL A 71 15.84 -2.57 5.61
CA VAL A 71 15.07 -1.93 6.69
C VAL A 71 15.01 -2.84 7.93
N VAL A 72 14.74 -4.14 7.75
CA VAL A 72 14.74 -5.11 8.87
C VAL A 72 16.10 -5.20 9.56
N LYS A 73 17.19 -5.23 8.79
CA LYS A 73 18.56 -5.25 9.31
C LYS A 73 18.93 -3.99 10.10
N SER A 74 18.30 -2.86 9.79
CA SER A 74 18.52 -1.59 10.50
C SER A 74 17.79 -1.50 11.85
N GLU A 75 16.86 -2.42 12.16
CA GLU A 75 16.18 -2.46 13.46
C GLU A 75 17.16 -2.87 14.57
N ARG A 76 16.97 -2.32 15.78
CA ARG A 76 17.82 -2.65 16.96
C ARG A 76 17.89 -4.15 17.26
N LYS A 77 16.81 -4.88 16.99
CA LYS A 77 16.73 -6.34 17.09
C LYS A 77 16.27 -6.86 15.73
N PRO A 78 17.19 -7.16 14.79
CA PRO A 78 16.83 -7.52 13.43
C PRO A 78 16.04 -8.83 13.44
N ARG A 79 14.89 -8.79 12.77
CA ARG A 79 14.04 -9.96 12.55
C ARG A 79 14.57 -10.75 11.35
N LYS A 80 14.13 -12.00 11.23
CA LYS A 80 14.44 -12.85 10.06
C LYS A 80 13.35 -12.81 8.97
N THR A 81 12.26 -12.10 9.23
CA THR A 81 11.07 -12.06 8.37
C THR A 81 10.76 -10.62 7.98
N ILE A 82 10.60 -10.39 6.68
CA ILE A 82 10.16 -9.12 6.11
C ILE A 82 8.66 -8.96 6.36
N GLN A 83 8.25 -7.81 6.89
CA GLN A 83 6.85 -7.45 7.08
C GLN A 83 6.47 -6.30 6.15
N TYR A 84 5.17 -6.11 5.94
CA TYR A 84 4.64 -5.01 5.13
C TYR A 84 5.18 -3.63 5.53
N LYS A 85 5.29 -3.36 6.84
CA LYS A 85 5.83 -2.09 7.36
C LYS A 85 7.27 -1.82 6.89
N ASP A 86 8.04 -2.86 6.60
CA ASP A 86 9.43 -2.77 6.18
C ASP A 86 9.48 -2.31 4.71
N LEU A 87 8.61 -2.87 3.86
CA LEU A 87 8.43 -2.43 2.47
C LEU A 87 7.89 -1.00 2.40
N ALA A 88 6.84 -0.67 3.16
CA ALA A 88 6.30 0.69 3.20
C ALA A 88 7.33 1.73 3.68
N THR A 89 8.23 1.31 4.58
CA THR A 89 9.35 2.16 5.02
C THR A 89 10.40 2.31 3.92
N ALA A 90 10.76 1.23 3.23
CA ALA A 90 11.71 1.27 2.11
C ALA A 90 11.23 2.19 0.98
N VAL A 91 9.97 2.00 0.53
CA VAL A 91 9.32 2.82 -0.52
C VAL A 91 9.38 4.30 -0.16
N SER A 92 9.11 4.65 1.09
CA SER A 92 9.12 6.06 1.52
C SER A 92 10.48 6.72 1.69
N ARG A 93 11.56 5.93 1.68
CA ARG A 93 12.92 6.39 1.93
C ARG A 93 13.76 6.47 0.66
N ILE A 94 13.34 5.79 -0.40
CA ILE A 94 14.10 5.59 -1.62
C ILE A 94 13.32 6.23 -2.76
N ASP A 95 13.86 7.31 -3.34
CA ASP A 95 13.20 8.08 -4.39
C ASP A 95 12.86 7.22 -5.62
N ASN A 96 13.73 6.28 -5.98
CA ASN A 96 13.49 5.36 -7.09
C ASN A 96 12.28 4.42 -6.89
N LEU A 97 11.79 4.28 -5.65
CA LEU A 97 10.61 3.50 -5.30
C LEU A 97 9.37 4.37 -5.10
N GLU A 98 9.45 5.69 -5.30
CA GLU A 98 8.35 6.63 -5.07
C GLU A 98 7.09 6.28 -5.87
N PHE A 99 7.24 5.73 -7.08
CA PHE A 99 6.13 5.28 -7.91
C PHE A 99 5.24 4.20 -7.25
N LEU A 100 5.71 3.56 -6.18
CA LEU A 100 4.95 2.59 -5.39
C LEU A 100 4.19 3.22 -4.22
N ALA A 101 4.28 4.53 -3.97
CA ALA A 101 3.70 5.17 -2.77
C ALA A 101 2.19 4.93 -2.63
N ASP A 102 1.47 4.93 -3.74
CA ASP A 102 0.02 4.71 -3.78
C ASP A 102 -0.35 3.22 -3.64
N VAL A 103 0.54 2.31 -4.07
CA VAL A 103 0.34 0.86 -4.01
C VAL A 103 0.75 0.29 -2.64
N ILE A 104 1.81 0.84 -2.04
CA ILE A 104 2.38 0.41 -0.76
C ILE A 104 2.41 1.60 0.21
N PRO A 105 1.25 2.07 0.67
CA PRO A 105 1.18 3.20 1.59
C PRO A 105 1.75 2.89 2.97
N LYS A 106 2.27 3.92 3.64
CA LYS A 106 2.60 3.85 5.07
C LYS A 106 1.33 3.70 5.90
N THR A 107 1.18 2.55 6.54
CA THR A 107 0.07 2.33 7.47
C THR A 107 0.31 3.08 8.79
N THR A 108 -0.73 3.76 9.27
CA THR A 108 -0.74 4.41 10.58
C THR A 108 -2.04 4.04 11.28
N THR A 109 -2.03 3.95 12.62
CA THR A 109 -3.26 3.64 13.34
C THR A 109 -4.24 4.81 13.19
N TYR A 110 -5.55 4.55 13.06
CA TYR A 110 -6.57 5.60 12.93
C TYR A 110 -6.48 6.68 14.03
N LYS A 111 -6.17 6.28 15.27
CA LYS A 111 -5.90 7.19 16.39
C LYS A 111 -4.75 8.15 16.08
N GLN A 112 -3.64 7.65 15.56
CA GLN A 112 -2.46 8.43 15.18
C GLN A 112 -2.75 9.35 14.00
N PHE A 113 -3.57 8.90 13.04
CA PHE A 113 -4.02 9.72 11.91
C PHE A 113 -4.86 10.91 12.39
N LYS A 114 -5.85 10.66 13.26
CA LYS A 114 -6.70 11.72 13.85
C LYS A 114 -5.89 12.73 14.65
N GLU A 115 -4.93 12.24 15.46
CA GLU A 115 -4.03 13.10 16.24
C GLU A 115 -3.07 13.90 15.36
N LYS A 116 -2.48 13.30 14.30
CA LYS A 116 -1.64 14.03 13.34
C LYS A 116 -2.42 15.13 12.64
N ARG A 117 -3.63 14.82 12.17
CA ARG A 117 -4.45 15.82 11.48
C ARG A 117 -4.83 16.98 12.40
N ALA A 118 -5.25 16.69 13.63
CA ALA A 118 -5.53 17.73 14.63
C ALA A 118 -4.29 18.59 14.96
N LYS A 119 -3.09 17.99 14.99
CA LYS A 119 -1.82 18.70 15.20
C LYS A 119 -1.42 19.54 13.99
N GLU A 120 -1.65 19.07 12.76
CA GLU A 120 -1.42 19.84 11.54
C GLU A 120 -2.36 21.04 11.46
N THR A 121 -3.65 20.87 11.74
CA THR A 121 -4.61 21.99 11.76
C THR A 121 -4.29 23.02 12.84
N ALA A 122 -3.81 22.58 14.02
CA ALA A 122 -3.36 23.49 15.07
C ALA A 122 -2.07 24.24 14.70
N LYS A 123 -1.12 23.57 14.03
CA LYS A 123 0.11 24.19 13.54
C LYS A 123 -0.14 25.21 12.44
N GLU A 124 -1.04 24.92 11.50
CA GLU A 124 -1.45 25.88 10.46
C GLU A 124 -2.09 27.13 11.08
N ALA A 125 -2.94 26.98 12.09
CA ALA A 125 -3.55 28.10 12.81
C ALA A 125 -2.54 28.92 13.67
N GLU A 126 -1.45 28.31 14.16
CA GLU A 126 -0.37 29.02 14.83
C GLU A 126 0.54 29.78 13.85
N VAL A 127 0.85 29.19 12.69
CA VAL A 127 1.66 29.84 11.65
C VAL A 127 0.95 31.07 11.07
N GLU A 128 -0.38 31.02 10.91
CA GLU A 128 -1.19 32.17 10.48
C GLU A 128 -1.15 33.37 11.47
N LYS A 129 -1.03 33.09 12.78
CA LYS A 129 -0.93 34.14 13.82
C LYS A 129 0.48 34.74 13.96
N GLY A 130 1.52 34.04 13.49
CA GLY A 130 2.93 34.41 13.65
C GLY A 130 3.45 35.42 12.61
N GLN A 131 2.77 35.59 11.48
CA GLN A 131 3.19 36.55 10.45
C GLN A 131 2.50 37.91 10.64
N ARG A 132 2.91 38.64 11.70
CA ARG A 132 2.58 40.05 11.88
C ARG A 132 3.88 40.85 11.83
N THR A 133 4.19 41.44 10.68
CA THR A 133 5.26 42.44 10.58
C THR A 133 4.87 43.67 11.41
N LEU A 134 5.83 44.15 12.20
CA LEU A 134 5.72 45.25 13.15
C LEU A 134 5.63 46.63 12.47
N ASN A 135 4.82 47.49 13.10
CA ASN A 135 4.82 48.96 13.17
C ASN A 135 4.02 49.84 12.18
N GLY A 136 3.05 50.56 12.77
CA GLY A 136 2.56 51.88 12.39
C GLY A 136 1.67 52.42 13.52
N ALA A 137 2.12 53.46 14.23
CA ALA A 137 1.52 54.01 15.44
C ALA A 137 0.13 54.66 15.24
N ALA A 138 -0.63 54.70 16.34
CA ALA A 138 -1.98 55.27 16.59
C ALA A 138 -2.07 56.80 16.31
N PRO A 139 -3.24 57.51 16.37
CA PRO A 139 -4.40 57.26 17.25
C PRO A 139 -5.82 57.66 16.76
N ALA A 140 -6.85 57.27 17.55
CA ALA A 140 -7.93 58.12 18.10
C ALA A 140 -9.37 57.56 18.08
N SER A 141 -10.12 57.98 19.11
CA SER A 141 -11.56 57.81 19.46
C SER A 141 -11.93 56.48 20.13
N ALA A 142 -12.14 56.42 21.46
CA ALA A 142 -13.19 57.04 22.30
C ALA A 142 -14.59 56.46 22.03
N GLY A 143 -15.15 55.74 23.01
CA GLY A 143 -16.55 55.29 23.02
C GLY A 143 -16.82 54.18 24.03
N ASP A 144 -17.40 54.55 25.17
CA ASP A 144 -17.94 53.74 26.26
C ASP A 144 -19.07 52.77 25.87
N ALA A 145 -19.34 51.79 26.76
CA ALA A 145 -20.65 51.17 27.11
C ALA A 145 -20.80 49.63 26.97
N VAL A 146 -20.51 48.94 28.08
CA VAL A 146 -21.42 48.09 28.91
C VAL A 146 -22.55 47.22 28.27
N SER A 147 -22.53 45.94 28.68
CA SER A 147 -23.64 45.01 29.04
C SER A 147 -24.34 44.13 27.99
N GLU A 148 -24.28 42.84 28.30
CA GLU A 148 -25.30 41.78 28.25
C GLU A 148 -26.70 42.15 27.73
N THR A 149 -27.33 41.22 26.98
CA THR A 149 -28.53 40.49 27.45
C THR A 149 -29.04 39.51 26.40
N GLU A 150 -29.23 38.26 26.83
CA GLU A 150 -29.95 37.19 26.14
C GLU A 150 -31.46 37.48 25.96
N LYS A 151 -32.10 36.72 25.07
CA LYS A 151 -33.53 36.35 25.05
C LYS A 151 -34.54 37.46 24.76
N ARG A 152 -35.13 37.40 23.56
CA ARG A 152 -36.59 37.25 23.28
C ARG A 152 -36.78 37.40 21.75
N ILE A 153 -37.36 36.48 21.00
CA ILE A 153 -38.81 36.25 20.88
C ILE A 153 -39.05 34.94 20.10
N LYS A 154 -39.85 34.05 20.70
CA LYS A 154 -40.66 33.04 19.99
C LYS A 154 -42.00 33.69 19.60
N ALA A 155 -42.54 33.21 18.48
CA ALA A 155 -43.94 33.23 18.01
C ALA A 155 -44.27 34.23 16.90
N GLN A 156 -44.42 33.71 15.67
CA GLN A 156 -45.73 33.64 15.02
C GLN A 156 -45.73 32.61 13.87
N ALA A 157 -46.92 32.05 13.63
CA ALA A 157 -47.22 30.85 12.86
C ALA A 157 -47.73 31.15 11.43
N GLY A 158 -47.76 30.09 10.60
CA GLY A 158 -48.27 30.04 9.21
C GLY A 158 -47.12 30.15 8.20
N GLU A 159 -46.89 29.28 7.21
CA GLU A 159 -47.79 28.49 6.36
C GLU A 159 -46.99 27.33 5.71
N GLU A 160 -47.65 26.21 5.42
CA GLU A 160 -47.05 24.98 4.89
C GLU A 160 -46.61 25.06 3.41
N LYS A 161 -45.48 24.42 3.07
CA LYS A 161 -45.38 23.58 1.86
C LYS A 161 -44.21 22.57 1.90
N SER A 162 -44.61 21.33 2.17
CA SER A 162 -44.09 20.02 1.74
C SER A 162 -42.74 19.91 0.99
N LEU A 163 -41.85 19.04 1.49
CA LEU A 163 -41.14 17.97 0.73
C LEU A 163 -40.47 16.99 1.74
N PRO A 164 -40.62 15.65 1.59
CA PRO A 164 -40.28 14.70 2.64
C PRO A 164 -38.78 14.36 2.75
N SER A 165 -38.32 14.37 4.00
CA SER A 165 -37.05 13.85 4.51
C SER A 165 -36.91 12.34 4.22
N ARG A 166 -35.87 11.93 3.48
CA ARG A 166 -35.44 10.54 3.41
C ARG A 166 -34.62 10.21 4.64
N SER A 167 -35.18 9.39 5.53
CA SER A 167 -34.50 8.82 6.69
C SER A 167 -33.34 7.92 6.25
N SER A 168 -32.15 8.16 6.82
CA SER A 168 -31.00 7.27 6.78
C SER A 168 -31.34 5.93 7.43
N ARG A 169 -31.41 4.85 6.63
CA ARG A 169 -31.49 3.46 7.12
C ARG A 169 -30.09 2.83 6.95
N PRO A 170 -29.44 2.33 8.00
CA PRO A 170 -28.16 1.66 7.85
C PRO A 170 -28.36 0.27 7.20
N PRO A 171 -27.42 -0.22 6.38
CA PRO A 171 -27.51 -1.54 5.79
C PRO A 171 -27.30 -2.62 6.87
N THR A 172 -28.22 -3.58 6.95
CA THR A 172 -28.08 -4.80 7.75
C THR A 172 -27.16 -5.76 7.00
N VAL A 173 -26.05 -6.13 7.64
CA VAL A 173 -25.17 -7.23 7.22
C VAL A 173 -25.87 -8.55 7.52
N THR A 174 -26.30 -9.28 6.49
CA THR A 174 -26.71 -10.68 6.64
C THR A 174 -25.45 -11.53 6.56
N MET A 175 -25.10 -12.20 7.67
CA MET A 175 -24.04 -13.21 7.68
C MET A 175 -24.54 -14.43 6.91
N LEU A 176 -23.96 -14.71 5.74
CA LEU A 176 -24.02 -16.04 5.14
C LEU A 176 -23.03 -16.91 5.92
N VAL A 177 -23.60 -17.81 6.72
CA VAL A 177 -22.91 -18.88 7.41
C VAL A 177 -22.46 -19.94 6.41
N ASP A 178 -21.24 -20.46 6.64
CA ASP A 178 -20.57 -21.51 5.87
C ASP A 178 -21.45 -22.73 5.60
N GLU A 179 -21.57 -23.11 4.32
CA GLU A 179 -22.02 -24.44 3.94
C GLU A 179 -20.79 -25.36 3.88
N VAL A 180 -20.60 -26.11 4.96
CA VAL A 180 -19.61 -27.17 5.09
C VAL A 180 -20.07 -28.34 4.21
N ILE A 181 -19.40 -28.54 3.08
CA ILE A 181 -19.54 -29.75 2.25
C ILE A 181 -19.07 -30.94 3.10
N ASN A 182 -20.02 -31.73 3.59
CA ASN A 182 -19.74 -33.01 4.23
C ASN A 182 -19.72 -34.09 3.13
N PRO A 183 -18.65 -34.89 2.98
CA PRO A 183 -18.64 -35.99 2.02
C PRO A 183 -19.44 -37.16 2.60
N GLN A 184 -20.42 -37.65 1.85
CA GLN A 184 -21.03 -38.95 2.13
C GLN A 184 -20.50 -40.02 1.15
N PRO A 185 -20.37 -41.27 1.62
CA PRO A 185 -19.57 -42.31 0.98
C PRO A 185 -20.40 -43.22 0.08
N GLY A 186 -19.74 -43.74 -0.96
CA GLY A 186 -19.99 -45.06 -1.56
C GLY A 186 -21.33 -45.25 -2.25
N ASP A 187 -21.31 -45.22 -3.58
CA ASP A 187 -22.06 -46.17 -4.40
C ASP A 187 -21.09 -46.66 -5.48
N ASP A 188 -20.64 -47.90 -5.27
CA ASP A 188 -19.99 -48.74 -6.27
C ASP A 188 -21.07 -49.10 -7.30
N ASP A 189 -20.90 -48.68 -8.55
CA ASP A 189 -21.56 -49.32 -9.68
C ASP A 189 -20.52 -49.49 -10.79
N ASP A 190 -20.27 -50.76 -11.04
CA ASP A 190 -19.50 -51.39 -12.09
C ASP A 190 -19.70 -50.74 -13.46
N ASP A 191 -18.61 -50.43 -14.16
CA ASP A 191 -18.52 -50.53 -15.61
C ASP A 191 -17.04 -50.72 -15.98
N ASP A 192 -16.61 -51.98 -15.88
CA ASP A 192 -15.44 -52.53 -16.57
C ASP A 192 -15.63 -52.38 -18.09
N ASP A 193 -15.00 -51.39 -18.70
CA ASP A 193 -14.70 -51.40 -20.13
C ASP A 193 -13.21 -51.70 -20.33
N ASP A 194 -12.86 -52.97 -20.09
CA ASP A 194 -11.66 -53.62 -20.62
C ASP A 194 -11.74 -53.62 -22.15
N VAL A 195 -11.08 -52.65 -22.80
CA VAL A 195 -10.81 -52.71 -24.24
C VAL A 195 -9.39 -53.23 -24.45
N GLU A 196 -9.26 -54.56 -24.42
CA GLU A 196 -8.09 -55.29 -24.89
C GLU A 196 -8.23 -55.72 -26.37
N MET A 197 -7.15 -55.46 -27.12
CA MET A 197 -6.61 -56.19 -28.29
C MET A 197 -7.29 -56.07 -29.67
N LYS A 198 -6.52 -55.56 -30.65
CA LYS A 198 -5.75 -56.45 -31.57
C LYS A 198 -4.83 -55.68 -32.51
N ASP A 199 -3.57 -56.13 -32.54
CA ASP A 199 -2.61 -55.88 -33.61
C ASP A 199 -3.13 -56.42 -34.96
N GLN A 200 -2.93 -55.64 -36.02
CA GLN A 200 -2.89 -56.11 -37.40
C GLN A 200 -1.94 -55.26 -38.23
#